data_AF-K8ENX5-F1
#
_entry.id   AF-K8ENX5-F1
#
_cell.length_a   1.000
_cell.length_b   1.000
_cell.length_c   1.000
_cell.angle_alpha   90.00
_cell.angle_beta   90.00
_cell.angle_gamma   90.00
#
_symmetry.space_group_name_H-M   'P 1'
#
loop_
_entity.id
_entity.type
_entity.pdbx_description
1 polymer ?
#
loop_
_entity_poly.entity_id
_entity_poly.type
_entity_poly.pdbx_seq_one_letter_code
_entity_poly.pdbx_strand_id
1 'polypeptide(L)'
;MDDFYKRREECTKAAMESGITNALKSLVVAVPIVAFLSTRSHFVKHSVSTKTALIVSPFFFSFFLSSELEMNRCKRRQAGMSS
;
A
#
# COMPACT_ATOMS: atom_id res chain seq x y z
N MET A 1 26.62 5.74 16.91
CA MET A 1 26.12 5.65 15.51
C MET A 1 24.84 4.82 15.44
N ASP A 2 24.60 3.99 16.45
CA ASP A 2 23.50 3.03 16.56
C ASP A 2 22.12 3.67 16.73
N ASP A 3 22.02 4.83 17.39
CA ASP A 3 20.72 5.51 17.60
C ASP A 3 20.07 6.04 16.32
N PHE A 4 20.88 6.41 15.33
CA PHE A 4 20.36 6.84 14.03
C PHE A 4 19.79 5.64 13.26
N TYR A 5 20.50 4.52 13.27
CA TYR A 5 20.05 3.28 12.65
C TYR A 5 18.78 2.75 13.31
N LYS A 6 18.73 2.74 14.65
CA LYS A 6 17.57 2.27 15.41
C LYS A 6 16.32 3.10 15.12
N ARG A 7 16.43 4.43 15.12
CA ARG A 7 15.31 5.33 14.77
C ARG A 7 14.84 5.16 13.33
N ARG A 8 15.77 4.92 12.40
CA ARG A 8 15.43 4.66 10.99
C ARG A 8 14.71 3.32 10.83
N GLU A 9 15.14 2.31 11.56
CA GLU A 9 14.51 0.97 11.55
C GLU A 9 13.08 1.04 12.10
N GLU A 10 12.87 1.76 13.22
CA GLU A 10 11.54 1.99 13.80
C GLU A 10 10.60 2.70 12.82
N CYS A 11 11.06 3.77 12.15
CA CYS A 11 10.27 4.44 11.10
C CYS A 11 9.93 3.51 9.94
N THR A 12 10.89 2.67 9.54
CA THR A 12 10.70 1.75 8.40
C THR A 12 9.69 0.66 8.76
N LYS A 13 9.73 0.14 10.00
CA LYS A 13 8.73 -0.82 10.51
C LYS A 13 7.33 -0.22 10.52
N ALA A 14 7.17 0.99 11.06
CA ALA A 14 5.87 1.69 11.09
C ALA A 14 5.34 1.98 9.67
N ALA A 15 6.21 2.39 8.76
CA ALA A 15 5.85 2.62 7.36
C ALA A 15 5.38 1.32 6.68
N MET A 16 6.11 0.21 6.88
CA MET A 16 5.75 -1.10 6.34
C MET A 16 4.40 -1.60 6.90
N GLU A 17 4.17 -1.46 8.20
CA GLU A 17 2.93 -1.90 8.84
C GLU A 17 1.70 -1.12 8.35
N SER A 18 1.84 0.21 8.24
CA SER A 18 0.82 1.08 7.65
C SER A 18 0.57 0.76 6.17
N GLY A 19 1.66 0.54 5.41
CA GLY A 19 1.64 0.09 4.03
C GLY A 19 0.84 -1.21 3.86
N ILE A 20 1.19 -2.26 4.59
CA ILE A 20 0.53 -3.57 4.53
C ILE A 20 -0.94 -3.45 4.90
N THR A 21 -1.26 -2.73 5.98
CA THR A 21 -2.64 -2.57 6.46
C THR A 21 -3.52 -1.90 5.41
N ASN A 22 -3.06 -0.81 4.79
CA ASN A 22 -3.83 -0.11 3.77
C ASN A 22 -3.88 -0.87 2.43
N ALA A 23 -2.81 -1.59 2.09
CA ALA A 23 -2.80 -2.46 0.92
C ALA A 23 -3.79 -3.63 1.07
N LEU A 24 -3.89 -4.23 2.26
CA LEU A 24 -4.89 -5.25 2.56
C LEU A 24 -6.32 -4.71 2.42
N LYS A 25 -6.60 -3.51 2.95
CA LYS A 25 -7.90 -2.84 2.75
C LYS A 25 -8.21 -2.64 1.26
N SER A 26 -7.22 -2.21 0.49
CA SER A 26 -7.36 -2.07 -0.97
C SER A 26 -7.68 -3.41 -1.64
N LEU A 27 -7.11 -4.52 -1.16
CA LEU A 27 -7.34 -5.85 -1.71
C LEU A 27 -8.74 -6.36 -1.39
N VAL A 28 -9.23 -6.13 -0.16
CA VAL A 28 -10.61 -6.44 0.27
C VAL A 28 -11.65 -5.75 -0.61
N VAL A 29 -11.33 -4.57 -1.14
CA VAL A 29 -12.22 -3.83 -2.06
C VAL A 29 -12.01 -4.23 -3.52
N ALA A 30 -10.77 -4.34 -3.98
CA ALA A 30 -10.46 -4.60 -5.39
C ALA A 30 -10.87 -6.01 -5.85
N VAL A 31 -10.67 -7.03 -5.01
CA VAL A 31 -11.00 -8.43 -5.34
C VAL A 31 -12.50 -8.61 -5.65
N PRO A 32 -13.47 -8.20 -4.80
CA PRO A 32 -14.89 -8.37 -5.11
C PRO A 32 -15.33 -7.51 -6.30
N ILE A 33 -14.75 -6.32 -6.50
CA ILE A 33 -15.04 -5.49 -7.69
C ILE A 33 -14.60 -6.21 -8.96
N VAL A 34 -13.36 -6.73 -9.00
CA VAL A 34 -12.84 -7.46 -10.16
C VAL A 34 -13.62 -8.76 -10.38
N ALA A 35 -14.01 -9.46 -9.31
CA ALA A 35 -14.87 -10.63 -9.40
C ALA A 35 -16.25 -10.29 -10.00
N PHE A 36 -16.89 -9.23 -9.53
CA PHE A 36 -18.16 -8.75 -10.07
C PHE A 36 -18.05 -8.31 -11.54
N LEU A 37 -16.98 -7.60 -11.89
CA LEU A 37 -16.72 -7.21 -13.28
C LEU A 37 -16.45 -8.44 -14.15
N SER A 38 -15.78 -9.46 -13.62
CA SER A 38 -15.41 -10.67 -14.37
C SER A 38 -16.61 -11.49 -14.87
N THR A 39 -17.79 -11.33 -14.27
CA THR A 39 -19.04 -11.99 -14.71
C THR A 39 -19.77 -11.22 -15.81
N ARG A 40 -19.36 -9.96 -16.11
CA ARG A 40 -19.91 -9.15 -17.20
C ARG A 40 -19.29 -9.59 -18.53
N SER A 41 -20.10 -9.74 -19.57
CA SER A 41 -19.72 -10.26 -20.91
C SER A 41 -18.52 -9.56 -21.55
N HIS A 42 -18.31 -8.26 -21.31
CA HIS A 42 -17.14 -7.52 -21.79
C HIS A 42 -15.82 -7.92 -21.09
N PHE A 43 -15.89 -8.32 -19.81
CA PHE A 43 -14.73 -8.64 -18.97
C PHE A 43 -14.36 -10.13 -18.97
N VAL A 44 -15.24 -10.98 -19.50
CA VAL A 44 -14.95 -12.41 -19.75
C VAL A 44 -13.82 -12.56 -20.77
N LYS A 45 -13.73 -11.64 -21.75
CA LYS A 45 -12.70 -11.64 -22.80
C LYS A 45 -11.33 -11.15 -22.33
N HIS A 46 -11.23 -10.54 -21.15
CA HIS A 46 -9.94 -10.12 -20.60
C HIS A 46 -9.16 -11.30 -20.04
N SER A 47 -7.85 -11.32 -20.31
CA SER A 47 -6.95 -12.37 -19.82
C SER A 47 -6.87 -12.36 -18.30
N VAL A 48 -6.50 -13.50 -17.72
CA VAL A 48 -6.24 -13.63 -16.28
C VAL A 48 -5.22 -12.59 -15.83
N SER A 49 -4.19 -12.33 -16.64
CA SER A 49 -3.17 -11.31 -16.37
C SER A 49 -3.76 -9.91 -16.20
N THR A 50 -4.71 -9.49 -17.05
CA THR A 50 -5.39 -8.20 -16.91
C THR A 50 -6.18 -8.12 -15.61
N LYS A 51 -6.90 -9.19 -15.24
CA LYS A 51 -7.67 -9.24 -13.99
C LYS A 51 -6.74 -9.18 -12.77
N THR A 52 -5.60 -9.85 -12.81
CA THR A 52 -4.57 -9.77 -11.77
C THR A 52 -3.99 -8.36 -11.65
N ALA A 53 -3.67 -7.71 -12.77
CA ALA A 53 -3.16 -6.35 -12.77
C ALA A 53 -4.12 -5.35 -12.10
N LEU A 54 -5.42 -5.52 -12.30
CA LEU A 54 -6.47 -4.71 -11.67
C LEU A 54 -6.55 -4.88 -10.14
N ILE A 55 -6.08 -6.00 -9.60
CA ILE A 55 -6.02 -6.24 -8.15
C ILE A 55 -4.68 -5.75 -7.59
N VAL A 56 -3.59 -6.06 -8.29
CA VAL A 56 -2.22 -5.85 -7.82
C VAL A 56 -1.80 -4.38 -7.92
N SER A 57 -2.25 -3.65 -8.94
CA SER A 57 -1.95 -2.22 -9.09
C SER A 57 -2.47 -1.37 -7.92
N PRO A 58 -3.75 -1.43 -7.53
CA PRO A 58 -4.25 -0.64 -6.39
C PRO A 58 -3.67 -1.11 -5.05
N PHE A 59 -3.30 -2.40 -4.92
CA PHE A 59 -2.56 -2.91 -3.76
C PHE A 59 -1.22 -2.19 -3.61
N PHE A 60 -0.36 -2.20 -4.63
CA PHE A 60 0.95 -1.56 -4.56
C PHE A 60 0.84 -0.05 -4.42
N PHE A 61 -0.11 0.58 -5.12
CA PHE A 61 -0.36 2.00 -4.98
C PHE A 61 -0.66 2.38 -3.52
N SER A 62 -1.59 1.67 -2.88
CA SER A 62 -1.97 1.92 -1.48
C SER A 62 -0.84 1.62 -0.50
N PHE A 63 -0.06 0.56 -0.76
CA PHE A 63 1.12 0.21 0.02
C PHE A 63 2.16 1.32 0.00
N PHE A 64 2.61 1.74 -1.21
CA PHE A 64 3.67 2.72 -1.36
C PHE A 64 3.23 4.10 -0.87
N LEU A 65 2.01 4.52 -1.20
CA LEU A 65 1.48 5.80 -0.75
C LEU A 65 1.45 5.90 0.78
N SER A 66 0.96 4.86 1.46
CA SER A 66 0.87 4.85 2.93
C SER A 66 2.24 4.76 3.59
N SER A 67 3.15 3.96 3.01
CA SER A 67 4.53 3.81 3.50
C SER A 67 5.30 5.12 3.38
N GLU A 68 5.21 5.81 2.24
CA GLU A 68 5.83 7.12 2.02
C GLU A 68 5.25 8.18 2.98
N LEU A 69 3.93 8.17 3.20
CA LEU A 69 3.29 9.12 4.11
C LEU A 69 3.80 8.96 5.56
N GLU A 70 3.86 7.72 6.05
CA GLU A 70 4.36 7.43 7.40
C GLU A 70 5.86 7.69 7.51
N MET A 71 6.65 7.37 6.48
CA MET A 71 8.08 7.67 6.46
C MET A 71 8.32 9.19 6.52
N ASN A 72 7.55 9.97 5.77
CA ASN A 72 7.63 11.43 5.79
C ASN A 72 7.19 12.01 7.15
N ARG A 73 6.13 11.48 7.77
CA ARG A 73 5.74 11.85 9.13
C ARG A 73 6.84 11.54 10.14
N CYS A 74 7.47 10.38 10.04
CA CYS A 74 8.55 9.99 10.94
C CYS A 74 9.78 10.89 10.80
N LYS A 75 10.17 11.23 9.55
CA LYS A 75 11.22 12.21 9.27
C LYS A 75 10.90 13.60 9.86
N ARG A 76 9.65 14.07 9.73
CA ARG A 76 9.23 15.35 10.30
C ARG A 76 9.29 15.36 11.84
N ARG A 77 8.90 14.27 12.48
CA ARG A 77 9.02 14.10 13.95
C ARG A 77 10.49 14.11 14.39
N GLN A 78 11.38 13.44 13.66
CA GLN A 78 12.81 13.44 13.95
C GLN A 78 13.47 14.81 13.75
N ALA A 79 13.00 15.60 12.80
CA ALA A 79 13.48 16.96 12.55
C ALA A 79 12.93 18.00 13.55
N GLY A 80 12.13 17.60 14.54
CA GLY A 80 11.51 18.53 15.50
C GLY A 80 10.43 19.42 14.89
N MET A 81 9.97 19.13 13.67
CA MET A 81 8.96 19.91 12.95
C MET A 81 7.52 19.44 13.25
N SER A 82 7.31 18.79 14.39
CA SER A 82 5.99 18.33 14.82
C SER A 82 5.24 19.48 15.47
N SER A 83 4.61 20.32 14.65
CA SER A 83 3.52 21.21 15.12
C SER A 83 2.19 20.46 15.09
#